data_AF-A0A0Q4H2D6-F1
#
_entry.id   AF-A0A0Q4H2D6-F1
#
_cell.length_a   1.000
_cell.length_b   1.000
_cell.length_c   1.000
_cell.angle_alpha   90.00
_cell.angle_beta   90.00
_cell.angle_gamma   90.00
#
_symmetry.space_group_name_H-M   'P 1'
#
loop_
_entity.id
_entity.type
_entity.pdbx_description
1 polymer ?
#
loop_
_entity_poly.entity_id
_entity_poly.type
_entity_poly.pdbx_seq_one_letter_code
_entity_poly.pdbx_strand_id
1 'polypeptide(L)'
;MAGFLVKRRHDAHELQAHDAELAKRAASALLAADEGVRTASEELDFAEAELGAESTEAAATVIAAVRRHLTDAFRLNRVNHDAMPGTPDEVRARYVLILRLCEWAEHVLGALTSTLADRVARSRRAGVVVVEIRADVARERSGILTARDTVDRLVILPPVDAGVSGSADADTDAQAHLNRLRAARSALDAAMTAVRERETRSRRTMSPASLLQRAIQDADRKLGIARDTVTAHPGCIGDEALTRLAEAERTRIDLGFCLGSAATSTVAASDQRHGDRVLAMARRVASVANESVQLARRDLDVLRAQNRAESRSRPMSWA
;
A
#
# COMPACT_ATOMS: atom_id res chain seq x y z
N MET A 1 47.77 -55.95 -15.69
CA MET A 1 47.87 -54.68 -16.45
C MET A 1 46.64 -54.34 -17.30
N ALA A 2 45.81 -55.31 -17.74
CA ALA A 2 44.63 -55.02 -18.58
C ALA A 2 43.49 -54.24 -17.88
N GLY A 3 43.24 -54.45 -16.58
CA GLY A 3 42.12 -53.80 -15.87
C GLY A 3 42.24 -52.29 -15.68
N PHE A 4 43.47 -51.75 -15.61
CA PHE A 4 43.70 -50.30 -15.40
C PHE A 4 43.38 -49.48 -16.66
N LEU A 5 43.67 -50.01 -17.85
CA LEU A 5 43.37 -49.38 -19.14
C LEU A 5 41.87 -49.35 -19.44
N VAL A 6 41.13 -50.41 -19.04
CA VAL A 6 39.68 -50.48 -19.18
C VAL A 6 39.00 -49.47 -18.24
N LYS A 7 39.44 -49.40 -16.98
CA LYS A 7 38.90 -48.44 -16.01
C LYS A 7 39.10 -46.99 -16.47
N ARG A 8 40.31 -46.64 -16.92
CA ARG A 8 40.62 -45.29 -17.43
C ARG A 8 39.80 -44.90 -18.67
N ARG A 9 39.45 -45.84 -19.55
CA ARG A 9 38.56 -45.59 -20.69
C ARG A 9 37.12 -45.39 -20.24
N HIS A 10 36.65 -46.17 -19.27
CA HIS A 10 35.31 -46.02 -18.70
C HIS A 10 35.14 -44.65 -18.04
N ASP A 11 36.08 -44.25 -17.18
CA ASP A 11 36.08 -42.95 -16.50
C ASP A 11 36.07 -41.78 -17.51
N ALA A 12 36.80 -41.90 -18.63
CA ALA A 12 36.81 -40.90 -19.69
C ALA A 12 35.47 -40.81 -20.44
N HIS A 13 34.81 -41.95 -20.70
CA HIS A 13 33.48 -41.98 -21.31
C HIS A 13 32.41 -41.39 -20.38
N GLU A 14 32.49 -41.67 -19.07
CA GLU A 14 31.59 -41.07 -18.07
C GLU A 14 31.75 -39.54 -18.01
N LEU A 15 32.99 -39.05 -18.00
CA LEU A 15 33.27 -37.61 -18.03
C LEU A 15 32.73 -36.95 -19.31
N GLN A 16 32.92 -37.58 -20.47
CA GLN A 16 32.41 -37.08 -21.74
C GLN A 16 30.88 -37.04 -21.77
N ALA A 17 30.21 -38.05 -21.20
CA ALA A 17 28.76 -38.07 -21.06
C ALA A 17 28.26 -36.96 -20.12
N HIS A 18 28.97 -36.73 -19.00
CA HIS A 18 28.66 -35.65 -18.07
C HIS A 18 28.78 -34.27 -18.71
N ASP A 19 29.86 -34.02 -19.47
CA ASP A 19 30.08 -32.77 -20.19
C ASP A 19 28.97 -32.53 -21.24
N ALA A 20 28.54 -33.58 -21.96
CA ALA A 20 27.46 -33.49 -22.94
C ALA A 20 26.10 -33.17 -22.30
N GLU A 21 25.79 -33.78 -21.15
CA GLU A 21 24.57 -33.48 -20.40
C GLU A 21 24.58 -32.04 -19.86
N LEU A 22 25.74 -31.57 -19.41
CA LEU A 22 25.92 -30.20 -18.93
C LEU A 22 25.75 -29.17 -20.06
N ALA A 23 26.27 -29.47 -21.26
CA ALA A 23 26.03 -28.66 -22.46
C ALA A 23 24.54 -28.61 -22.84
N LYS A 24 23.86 -29.76 -22.82
CA LYS A 24 22.42 -29.85 -23.10
C LYS A 24 21.59 -29.02 -22.12
N ARG A 25 21.89 -29.11 -20.82
CA ARG A 25 21.22 -28.29 -19.79
C ARG A 25 21.42 -26.80 -20.01
N ALA A 26 22.64 -26.37 -20.34
CA ALA A 26 22.92 -24.96 -20.61
C ALA A 26 22.14 -24.46 -21.84
N ALA A 27 22.05 -25.26 -22.91
CA ALA A 27 21.27 -24.91 -24.10
C ALA A 27 19.77 -24.78 -23.79
N SER A 28 19.19 -25.73 -23.03
CA SER A 28 17.79 -25.64 -22.61
C SER A 28 17.52 -24.43 -21.72
N ALA A 29 18.43 -24.13 -20.78
CA ALA A 29 18.28 -22.97 -19.88
C ALA A 29 18.37 -21.64 -20.63
N LEU A 30 19.20 -21.53 -21.66
CA LEU A 30 19.26 -20.35 -22.52
C LEU A 30 17.93 -20.10 -23.24
N LEU A 31 17.33 -21.16 -23.80
CA LEU A 31 16.03 -21.05 -24.47
C LEU A 31 14.91 -20.67 -23.49
N ALA A 32 14.89 -21.29 -22.30
CA ALA A 32 13.91 -20.98 -21.27
C ALA A 32 14.01 -19.53 -20.78
N ALA A 33 15.23 -19.04 -20.55
CA ALA A 33 15.44 -17.65 -20.13
C ALA A 33 15.09 -16.63 -21.22
N ASP A 34 15.36 -16.93 -22.50
CA ASP A 34 14.96 -16.08 -23.63
C ASP A 34 13.43 -15.99 -23.78
N GLU A 35 12.75 -17.14 -23.65
CA GLU A 35 11.29 -17.20 -23.63
C GLU A 35 10.70 -16.45 -22.42
N GLY A 36 11.37 -16.53 -21.26
CA GLY A 36 11.05 -15.75 -20.08
C GLY A 36 11.14 -14.25 -20.33
N VAL A 37 12.16 -13.79 -21.08
CA VAL A 37 12.28 -12.37 -21.48
C VAL A 37 11.13 -11.96 -22.38
N ARG A 38 10.75 -12.79 -23.36
CA ARG A 38 9.62 -12.51 -24.25
C ARG A 38 8.34 -12.34 -23.45
N THR A 39 8.04 -13.30 -22.59
CA THR A 39 6.86 -13.29 -21.71
C THR A 39 6.85 -12.06 -20.80
N ALA A 40 7.99 -11.75 -20.16
CA ALA A 40 8.09 -10.58 -19.29
C ALA A 40 7.92 -9.25 -20.04
N SER A 41 8.31 -9.20 -21.32
CA SER A 41 8.12 -8.03 -22.16
C SER A 41 6.64 -7.83 -22.52
N GLU A 42 5.92 -8.92 -22.82
CA GLU A 42 4.47 -8.86 -23.07
C GLU A 42 3.68 -8.43 -21.83
N GLU A 43 4.07 -8.94 -20.65
CA GLU A 43 3.49 -8.49 -19.36
C GLU A 43 3.81 -7.03 -19.07
N LEU A 44 5.00 -6.55 -19.46
CA LEU A 44 5.37 -5.14 -19.35
C LEU A 44 4.49 -4.27 -20.25
N ASP A 45 4.30 -4.64 -21.51
CA ASP A 45 3.47 -3.90 -22.47
C ASP A 45 2.02 -3.80 -21.95
N PHE A 46 1.49 -4.88 -21.40
CA PHE A 46 0.18 -4.88 -20.77
C PHE A 46 0.12 -3.99 -19.51
N ALA A 47 1.12 -4.10 -18.64
CA ALA A 47 1.20 -3.28 -17.44
C ALA A 47 1.37 -1.79 -17.78
N GLU A 48 2.07 -1.44 -18.85
CA GLU A 48 2.22 -0.08 -19.34
C GLU A 48 0.89 0.50 -19.83
N ALA A 49 0.08 -0.29 -20.54
CA ALA A 49 -1.26 0.14 -20.96
C ALA A 49 -2.19 0.44 -19.76
N GLU A 50 -2.04 -0.30 -18.65
CA GLU A 50 -2.90 -0.16 -17.46
C GLU A 50 -2.37 0.86 -16.43
N LEU A 51 -1.05 1.00 -16.29
CA LEU A 51 -0.39 1.80 -15.26
C LEU A 51 0.27 3.07 -15.81
N GLY A 52 0.55 3.12 -17.11
CA GLY A 52 1.30 4.18 -17.78
C GLY A 52 2.82 3.96 -17.81
N ALA A 53 3.48 4.54 -18.82
CA ALA A 53 4.92 4.37 -19.10
C ALA A 53 5.84 4.80 -17.96
N GLU A 54 5.58 5.94 -17.31
CA GLU A 54 6.38 6.42 -16.18
C GLU A 54 6.39 5.41 -15.02
N SER A 55 5.27 4.70 -14.83
CA SER A 55 5.13 3.71 -13.76
C SER A 55 5.87 2.40 -14.05
N THR A 56 6.21 2.11 -15.31
CA THR A 56 6.81 0.84 -15.76
C THR A 56 8.27 0.99 -16.22
N GLU A 57 8.84 2.19 -16.23
CA GLU A 57 10.22 2.48 -16.68
C GLU A 57 11.29 1.62 -15.96
N ALA A 58 11.17 1.46 -14.64
CA ALA A 58 12.10 0.64 -13.87
C ALA A 58 12.04 -0.84 -14.30
N ALA A 59 10.85 -1.36 -14.63
CA ALA A 59 10.68 -2.72 -15.11
C ALA A 59 11.30 -2.90 -16.51
N ALA A 60 11.09 -1.94 -17.41
CA ALA A 60 11.72 -1.90 -18.72
C ALA A 60 13.27 -1.94 -18.61
N THR A 61 13.83 -1.17 -17.67
CA THR A 61 15.27 -1.14 -17.40
C THR A 61 15.81 -2.50 -16.93
N VAL A 62 15.08 -3.19 -16.05
CA VAL A 62 15.45 -4.54 -15.58
C VAL A 62 15.44 -5.55 -16.73
N ILE A 63 14.39 -5.57 -17.56
CA ILE A 63 14.31 -6.46 -18.72
C ILE A 63 15.46 -6.20 -19.70
N ALA A 64 15.80 -4.92 -19.94
CA ALA A 64 16.93 -4.55 -20.78
C ALA A 64 18.28 -5.06 -20.22
N ALA A 65 18.48 -5.00 -18.90
CA ALA A 65 19.66 -5.54 -18.24
C ALA A 65 19.75 -7.07 -18.39
N VAL A 66 18.64 -7.78 -18.18
CA VAL A 66 18.58 -9.24 -18.36
C VAL A 66 18.89 -9.63 -19.81
N ARG A 67 18.31 -8.94 -20.80
CA ARG A 67 18.62 -9.15 -22.23
C ARG A 67 20.11 -9.02 -22.54
N ARG A 68 20.79 -8.03 -21.94
CA ARG A 68 22.23 -7.84 -22.11
C ARG A 68 23.02 -9.04 -21.56
N HIS A 69 22.70 -9.49 -20.36
CA HIS A 69 23.37 -10.65 -19.76
C HIS A 69 23.09 -11.95 -20.52
N LEU A 70 21.87 -12.16 -21.04
CA LEU A 70 21.57 -13.30 -21.90
C LEU A 70 22.34 -13.24 -23.22
N THR A 71 22.49 -12.06 -23.82
CA THR A 71 23.33 -11.89 -25.02
C THR A 71 24.78 -12.34 -24.74
N ASP A 72 25.33 -12.00 -23.57
CA ASP A 72 26.66 -12.45 -23.18
C ASP A 72 26.71 -13.96 -22.90
N ALA A 73 25.66 -14.55 -22.31
CA ALA A 73 25.55 -16.00 -22.12
C ALA A 73 25.50 -16.76 -23.47
N PHE A 74 24.74 -16.26 -24.46
CA PHE A 74 24.74 -16.81 -25.82
C PHE A 74 26.11 -16.70 -26.50
N ARG A 75 26.83 -15.59 -26.29
CA ARG A 75 28.22 -15.44 -26.79
C ARG A 75 29.14 -16.48 -26.17
N LEU A 76 29.08 -16.68 -24.85
CA LEU A 76 29.86 -17.73 -24.17
C LEU A 76 29.51 -19.12 -24.70
N ASN A 77 28.23 -19.39 -24.95
CA ASN A 77 27.80 -20.67 -25.51
C ASN A 77 28.36 -20.88 -26.92
N ARG A 78 28.40 -19.85 -27.76
CA ARG A 78 29.03 -19.93 -29.09
C ARG A 78 30.52 -20.26 -28.99
N VAL A 79 31.26 -19.64 -28.07
CA VAL A 79 32.69 -19.94 -27.86
C VAL A 79 32.92 -21.41 -27.45
N ASN A 80 31.98 -22.01 -26.70
CA ASN A 80 32.05 -23.44 -26.38
C ASN A 80 31.87 -24.37 -27.59
N HIS A 81 31.22 -23.88 -28.66
CA HIS A 81 30.96 -24.62 -29.90
C HIS A 81 31.92 -24.23 -31.04
N ASP A 82 32.82 -23.27 -30.82
CA ASP A 82 33.83 -22.91 -31.79
C ASP A 82 34.82 -24.06 -32.01
N ALA A 83 35.53 -24.05 -33.15
CA ALA A 83 36.46 -25.12 -33.53
C ALA A 83 37.62 -25.35 -32.53
N MET A 84 37.95 -24.32 -31.73
CA MET A 84 38.98 -24.36 -30.70
C MET A 84 38.44 -23.75 -29.40
N PRO A 85 37.63 -24.49 -28.62
CA PRO A 85 36.89 -23.94 -27.49
C PRO A 85 37.74 -23.79 -26.21
N GLY A 86 39.01 -24.18 -26.23
CA GLY A 86 39.91 -24.18 -25.06
C GLY A 86 40.02 -25.55 -24.39
N THR A 87 40.43 -25.58 -23.12
CA THR A 87 40.54 -26.83 -22.36
C THR A 87 39.16 -27.34 -21.90
N PRO A 88 38.97 -28.65 -21.65
CA PRO A 88 37.70 -29.18 -21.16
C PRO A 88 37.21 -28.53 -19.85
N ASP A 89 38.13 -28.19 -18.96
CA ASP A 89 37.80 -27.49 -17.70
C ASP A 89 37.29 -26.07 -17.93
N GLU A 90 37.88 -25.32 -18.88
CA GLU A 90 37.41 -23.99 -19.26
C GLU A 90 36.00 -24.02 -19.88
N VAL A 91 35.74 -25.03 -20.73
CA VAL A 91 34.41 -25.24 -21.34
C VAL A 91 33.37 -25.57 -20.27
N ARG A 92 33.68 -26.48 -19.34
CA ARG A 92 32.82 -26.77 -18.18
C ARG A 92 32.55 -25.52 -17.34
N ALA A 93 33.59 -24.76 -17.01
CA ALA A 93 33.45 -23.54 -16.21
C ALA A 93 32.54 -22.51 -16.90
N ARG A 94 32.66 -22.35 -18.23
CA ARG A 94 31.77 -21.49 -19.01
C ARG A 94 30.32 -21.96 -19.01
N TYR A 95 30.06 -23.25 -19.17
CA TYR A 95 28.70 -23.78 -19.08
C TYR A 95 28.08 -23.61 -17.69
N VAL A 96 28.86 -23.80 -16.62
CA VAL A 96 28.41 -23.51 -15.24
C VAL A 96 28.06 -22.02 -15.09
N LEU A 97 28.86 -21.13 -15.67
CA LEU A 97 28.56 -19.69 -15.68
C LEU A 97 27.28 -19.37 -16.47
N ILE A 98 27.09 -19.97 -17.65
CA ILE A 98 25.86 -19.82 -18.46
C ILE A 98 24.63 -20.23 -17.63
N LEU A 99 24.67 -21.40 -16.99
CA LEU A 99 23.57 -21.88 -16.15
C LEU A 99 23.24 -20.90 -15.02
N ARG A 100 24.25 -20.36 -14.34
CA ARG A 100 24.05 -19.35 -13.28
C ARG A 100 23.44 -18.06 -13.82
N LEU A 101 23.84 -17.60 -15.00
CA LEU A 101 23.26 -16.42 -15.64
C LEU A 101 21.80 -16.64 -16.03
N CYS A 102 21.46 -17.82 -16.57
CA CYS A 102 20.07 -18.16 -16.91
C CYS A 102 19.20 -18.29 -15.66
N GLU A 103 19.69 -18.95 -14.60
CA GLU A 103 18.97 -19.07 -13.33
C GLU A 103 18.70 -17.69 -12.69
N TRP A 104 19.70 -16.81 -12.69
CA TRP A 104 19.52 -15.42 -12.26
C TRP A 104 18.48 -14.68 -13.11
N ALA A 105 18.53 -14.84 -14.43
CA ALA A 105 17.58 -14.21 -15.35
C ALA A 105 16.15 -14.68 -15.07
N GLU A 106 15.91 -15.98 -14.97
CA GLU A 106 14.59 -16.55 -14.66
C GLU A 106 14.05 -16.04 -13.31
N HIS A 107 14.89 -16.00 -12.28
CA HIS A 107 14.50 -15.50 -10.96
C HIS A 107 14.09 -14.03 -11.00
N VAL A 108 14.91 -13.18 -11.65
CA VAL A 108 14.64 -11.73 -11.77
C VAL A 108 13.36 -11.48 -12.58
N LEU A 109 13.20 -12.17 -13.70
CA LEU A 109 12.03 -12.02 -14.56
C LEU A 109 10.75 -12.49 -13.86
N GLY A 110 10.79 -13.63 -13.16
CA GLY A 110 9.65 -14.13 -12.39
C GLY A 110 9.21 -13.19 -11.25
N ALA A 111 10.17 -12.63 -10.52
CA ALA A 111 9.88 -11.63 -9.48
C ALA A 111 9.29 -10.34 -10.09
N LEU A 112 9.80 -9.92 -11.24
CA LEU A 112 9.33 -8.73 -11.93
C LEU A 112 7.89 -8.89 -12.44
N THR A 113 7.58 -9.99 -13.12
CA THR A 113 6.23 -10.26 -13.66
C THR A 113 5.21 -10.38 -12.54
N SER A 114 5.53 -11.06 -11.43
CA SER A 114 4.67 -11.11 -10.25
C SER A 114 4.42 -9.72 -9.66
N THR A 115 5.46 -8.88 -9.58
CA THR A 115 5.33 -7.50 -9.08
C THR A 115 4.44 -6.64 -9.99
N LEU A 116 4.59 -6.77 -11.31
CA LEU A 116 3.75 -6.06 -12.29
C LEU A 116 2.29 -6.51 -12.17
N ALA A 117 2.03 -7.82 -12.14
CA ALA A 117 0.69 -8.37 -11.98
C ALA A 117 0.00 -7.86 -10.71
N ASP A 118 0.71 -7.82 -9.58
CA ASP A 118 0.20 -7.29 -8.31
C ASP A 118 -0.14 -5.80 -8.39
N ARG A 119 0.69 -5.02 -9.09
CA ARG A 119 0.43 -3.58 -9.30
C ARG A 119 -0.80 -3.35 -10.17
N VAL A 120 -0.93 -4.08 -11.28
CA VAL A 120 -2.11 -4.00 -12.16
C VAL A 120 -3.37 -4.40 -11.40
N ALA A 121 -3.35 -5.53 -10.67
CA ALA A 121 -4.48 -5.98 -9.88
C ALA A 121 -4.89 -4.95 -8.79
N ARG A 122 -3.91 -4.29 -8.17
CA ARG A 122 -4.15 -3.23 -7.19
C ARG A 122 -4.77 -1.98 -7.85
N SER A 123 -4.28 -1.57 -9.01
CA SER A 123 -4.82 -0.43 -9.77
C SER A 123 -6.30 -0.67 -10.14
N ARG A 124 -6.61 -1.85 -10.69
CA ARG A 124 -7.98 -2.24 -11.05
C ARG A 124 -8.92 -2.26 -9.85
N ARG A 125 -8.48 -2.84 -8.72
CA ARG A 125 -9.26 -2.82 -7.46
C ARG A 125 -9.52 -1.40 -6.95
N ALA A 126 -8.51 -0.52 -7.02
CA ALA A 126 -8.70 0.87 -6.62
C ALA A 126 -9.75 1.58 -7.48
N GLY A 127 -9.77 1.32 -8.80
CA GLY A 127 -10.79 1.82 -9.71
C GLY A 127 -12.22 1.43 -9.31
N VAL A 128 -12.45 0.14 -9.00
CA VAL A 128 -13.76 -0.36 -8.54
C VAL A 128 -14.19 0.31 -7.23
N VAL A 129 -13.29 0.35 -6.24
CA VAL A 129 -13.57 0.95 -4.93
C VAL A 129 -13.92 2.44 -5.06
N VAL A 130 -13.25 3.18 -5.95
CA VAL A 130 -13.57 4.60 -6.20
C VAL A 130 -14.98 4.75 -6.78
N VAL A 131 -15.38 3.89 -7.71
CA VAL A 131 -16.74 3.92 -8.29
C VAL A 131 -17.80 3.60 -7.23
N GLU A 132 -17.56 2.58 -6.41
CA GLU A 132 -18.45 2.22 -5.30
C GLU A 132 -18.61 3.36 -4.29
N ILE A 133 -17.49 3.95 -3.84
CA ILE A 133 -17.51 5.09 -2.92
C ILE A 133 -18.27 6.27 -3.54
N ARG A 134 -18.06 6.56 -4.82
CA ARG A 134 -18.80 7.65 -5.51
C ARG A 134 -20.31 7.37 -5.55
N ALA A 135 -20.71 6.12 -5.80
CA ALA A 135 -22.11 5.72 -5.78
C ALA A 135 -22.73 5.82 -4.37
N ASP A 136 -21.98 5.41 -3.34
CA ASP A 136 -22.39 5.52 -1.95
C ASP A 136 -22.57 6.99 -1.52
N VAL A 137 -21.60 7.85 -1.85
CA VAL A 137 -21.67 9.30 -1.60
C VAL A 137 -22.88 9.93 -2.32
N ALA A 138 -23.16 9.52 -3.57
CA ALA A 138 -24.32 10.01 -4.30
C ALA A 138 -25.65 9.59 -3.63
N ARG A 139 -25.74 8.33 -3.17
CA ARG A 139 -26.91 7.80 -2.47
C ARG A 139 -27.15 8.54 -1.16
N GLU A 140 -26.09 8.79 -0.39
CA GLU A 140 -26.16 9.49 0.89
C GLU A 140 -26.54 10.96 0.71
N ARG A 141 -25.98 11.65 -0.29
CA ARG A 141 -26.40 13.01 -0.66
C ARG A 141 -27.88 13.09 -1.02
N SER A 142 -28.39 12.14 -1.80
CA SER A 142 -29.82 12.08 -2.13
C SER A 142 -30.69 11.91 -0.87
N GLY A 143 -30.27 11.05 0.07
CA GLY A 143 -30.98 10.87 1.34
C GLY A 143 -31.04 12.14 2.19
N ILE A 144 -29.92 12.88 2.26
CA ILE A 144 -29.84 14.17 2.97
C ILE A 144 -30.78 15.20 2.35
N LEU A 145 -30.82 15.29 1.02
CA LEU A 145 -31.70 16.24 0.32
C LEU A 145 -33.18 15.92 0.58
N THR A 146 -33.57 14.65 0.51
CA THR A 146 -34.93 14.22 0.85
C THR A 146 -35.29 14.54 2.30
N ALA A 147 -34.39 14.26 3.24
CA ALA A 147 -34.60 14.61 4.65
C ALA A 147 -34.77 16.12 4.85
N ARG A 148 -34.00 16.95 4.15
CA ARG A 148 -34.15 18.42 4.18
C ARG A 148 -35.50 18.88 3.63
N ASP A 149 -35.93 18.38 2.47
CA ASP A 149 -37.25 18.72 1.91
C ASP A 149 -38.38 18.34 2.88
N THR A 150 -38.28 17.18 3.55
CA THR A 150 -39.27 16.83 4.58
C THR A 150 -39.28 17.80 5.77
N VAL A 151 -38.12 18.31 6.20
CA VAL A 151 -38.03 19.30 7.28
C VAL A 151 -38.57 20.65 6.83
N ASP A 152 -38.21 21.13 5.65
CA ASP A 152 -38.67 22.42 5.12
C ASP A 152 -40.19 22.45 4.94
N ARG A 153 -40.78 21.35 4.44
CA ARG A 153 -42.24 21.20 4.37
C ARG A 153 -42.89 21.29 5.75
N LEU A 154 -42.27 20.73 6.79
CA LEU A 154 -42.78 20.82 8.17
C LEU A 154 -42.68 22.24 8.75
N VAL A 155 -41.69 23.04 8.35
CA VAL A 155 -41.50 24.42 8.82
C VAL A 155 -42.53 25.40 8.24
N ILE A 156 -43.02 25.14 7.03
CA ILE A 156 -44.01 26.00 6.35
C ILE A 156 -45.43 25.76 6.88
N LEU A 157 -45.69 24.65 7.57
CA LEU A 157 -46.97 24.47 8.24
C LEU A 157 -47.15 25.53 9.34
N PRO A 158 -48.28 26.27 9.39
CA PRO A 158 -48.51 27.24 10.43
C PRO A 158 -48.45 26.55 11.80
N PRO A 159 -47.91 27.21 12.84
CA PRO A 159 -48.06 26.70 14.20
C PRO A 159 -49.54 26.49 14.46
N VAL A 160 -49.90 25.35 15.05
CA VAL A 160 -51.23 25.18 15.63
C VAL A 160 -51.26 26.14 16.81
N ASP A 161 -51.70 27.37 16.55
CA ASP A 161 -52.00 28.31 17.61
C ASP A 161 -53.06 27.63 18.48
N ALA A 162 -52.68 27.39 19.73
CA ALA A 162 -53.59 26.99 20.79
C ALA A 162 -54.53 28.17 21.09
N GLY A 163 -55.41 28.48 20.14
CA GLY A 163 -56.51 29.41 20.24
C GLY A 163 -57.77 28.63 20.65
N VAL A 164 -58.03 28.66 21.95
CA VAL A 164 -59.18 28.08 22.64
C VAL A 164 -60.51 28.31 21.89
N SER A 165 -61.12 27.23 21.39
CA SER A 165 -62.53 26.85 21.61
C SER A 165 -62.81 25.48 20.99
N GLY A 166 -63.37 24.59 21.81
CA GLY A 166 -63.42 23.14 21.58
C GLY A 166 -64.10 22.68 20.28
N SER A 167 -63.37 21.85 19.54
CA SER A 167 -63.95 20.78 18.73
C SER A 167 -63.04 19.56 18.84
N ALA A 168 -63.63 18.36 18.90
CA ALA A 168 -62.87 17.11 18.92
C ALA A 168 -61.93 16.99 17.70
N ASP A 169 -62.29 17.64 16.58
CA ASP A 169 -61.51 17.63 15.34
C ASP A 169 -60.18 18.39 15.46
N ALA A 170 -60.11 19.51 16.20
CA ALA A 170 -58.86 20.26 16.36
C ALA A 170 -57.82 19.54 17.24
N ASP A 171 -58.27 18.90 18.32
CA ASP A 171 -57.42 18.01 19.14
C ASP A 171 -57.00 16.77 18.34
N THR A 172 -57.88 16.23 17.49
CA THR A 172 -57.56 15.10 16.61
C THR A 172 -56.51 15.49 15.57
N ASP A 173 -56.58 16.70 15.01
CA ASP A 173 -55.60 17.22 14.04
C ASP A 173 -54.25 17.55 14.69
N ALA A 174 -54.23 18.14 15.89
CA ALA A 174 -53.01 18.37 16.67
C ALA A 174 -52.34 17.03 17.05
N GLN A 175 -53.14 16.05 17.47
CA GLN A 175 -52.66 14.71 17.78
C GLN A 175 -52.16 13.98 16.51
N ALA A 176 -52.82 14.15 15.37
CA ALA A 176 -52.36 13.63 14.08
C ALA A 176 -51.03 14.26 13.65
N HIS A 177 -50.85 15.56 13.90
CA HIS A 177 -49.59 16.26 13.63
C HIS A 177 -48.45 15.76 14.53
N LEU A 178 -48.68 15.62 15.84
CA LEU A 178 -47.71 15.05 16.77
C LEU A 178 -47.36 13.59 16.42
N ASN A 179 -48.34 12.79 15.99
CA ASN A 179 -48.11 11.43 15.54
C ASN A 179 -47.23 11.38 14.28
N ARG A 180 -47.42 12.30 13.32
CA ARG A 180 -46.54 12.43 12.14
C ARG A 180 -45.12 12.87 12.51
N LEU A 181 -44.97 13.83 13.43
CA LEU A 181 -43.64 14.25 13.89
C LEU A 181 -42.90 13.12 14.62
N ARG A 182 -43.59 12.35 15.47
CA ARG A 182 -43.00 11.15 16.11
C ARG A 182 -42.61 10.09 15.08
N ALA A 183 -43.43 9.87 14.04
CA ALA A 183 -43.12 8.93 12.97
C ALA A 183 -41.92 9.37 12.12
N ALA A 184 -41.80 10.68 11.81
CA ALA A 184 -40.66 11.21 11.08
C ALA A 184 -39.37 11.11 11.90
N ARG A 185 -39.44 11.39 13.21
CA ARG A 185 -38.29 11.25 14.11
C ARG A 185 -37.86 9.80 14.28
N SER A 186 -38.79 8.87 14.42
CA SER A 186 -38.46 7.45 14.49
C SER A 186 -37.85 6.92 13.18
N ALA A 187 -38.31 7.42 12.03
CA ALA A 187 -37.71 7.10 10.73
C ALA A 187 -36.26 7.62 10.61
N LEU A 188 -35.99 8.83 11.11
CA LEU A 188 -34.64 9.40 11.16
C LEU A 188 -33.72 8.59 12.08
N ASP A 189 -34.18 8.24 13.28
CA ASP A 189 -33.40 7.47 14.25
C ASP A 189 -33.10 6.05 13.72
N ALA A 190 -34.05 5.42 13.02
CA ALA A 190 -33.86 4.14 12.34
C ALA A 190 -32.81 4.24 11.22
N ALA A 191 -32.86 5.29 10.40
CA ALA A 191 -31.87 5.53 9.34
C ALA A 191 -30.45 5.72 9.93
N MET A 192 -30.31 6.51 10.99
CA MET A 192 -29.04 6.72 11.70
C MET A 192 -28.49 5.42 12.30
N THR A 193 -29.37 4.57 12.82
CA THR A 193 -28.99 3.25 13.36
C THR A 193 -28.51 2.31 12.26
N ALA A 194 -29.22 2.27 11.12
CA ALA A 194 -28.82 1.47 9.97
C ALA A 194 -27.46 1.90 9.39
N VAL A 195 -27.15 3.20 9.36
CA VAL A 195 -25.83 3.72 8.96
C VAL A 195 -24.73 3.21 9.90
N ARG A 196 -24.94 3.31 11.23
CA ARG A 196 -23.97 2.81 12.23
C ARG A 196 -23.80 1.28 12.16
N GLU A 197 -24.89 0.54 11.94
CA GLU A 197 -24.83 -0.91 11.73
C GLU A 197 -24.05 -1.27 10.46
N ARG A 198 -24.20 -0.47 9.39
CA ARG A 198 -23.45 -0.66 8.15
C ARG A 198 -21.97 -0.36 8.34
N GLU A 199 -21.62 0.70 9.07
CA GLU A 199 -20.22 0.99 9.44
C GLU A 199 -19.61 -0.11 10.32
N THR A 200 -20.34 -0.60 11.32
CA THR A 200 -19.85 -1.68 12.19
C THR A 200 -19.75 -3.01 11.43
N ARG A 201 -20.67 -3.30 10.50
CA ARG A 201 -20.58 -4.46 9.60
C ARG A 201 -19.37 -4.36 8.67
N SER A 202 -19.12 -3.19 8.06
CA SER A 202 -17.92 -2.94 7.25
C SER A 202 -16.62 -3.04 8.05
N ARG A 203 -16.62 -2.64 9.34
CA ARG A 203 -15.47 -2.85 10.24
C ARG A 203 -15.26 -4.34 10.57
N ARG A 204 -16.34 -5.13 10.67
CA ARG A 204 -16.29 -6.57 10.95
C ARG A 204 -15.85 -7.42 9.75
N THR A 205 -16.12 -6.98 8.52
CA THR A 205 -15.72 -7.67 7.29
C THR A 205 -14.30 -7.33 6.83
N MET A 206 -13.60 -6.40 7.49
CA MET A 206 -12.21 -6.06 7.16
C MET A 206 -11.27 -7.23 7.54
N SER A 207 -10.51 -7.74 6.56
CA SER A 207 -9.48 -8.74 6.81
C SER A 207 -8.33 -8.16 7.66
N PRO A 208 -7.57 -8.98 8.42
CA PRO A 208 -6.43 -8.51 9.22
C PRO A 208 -5.41 -7.70 8.41
N ALA A 209 -5.14 -8.10 7.16
CA ALA A 209 -4.27 -7.38 6.24
C ALA A 209 -4.78 -5.96 5.91
N SER A 210 -6.10 -5.79 5.73
CA SER A 210 -6.70 -4.48 5.46
C SER A 210 -6.64 -3.54 6.67
N LEU A 211 -6.77 -4.08 7.89
CA LEU A 211 -6.62 -3.32 9.13
C LEU A 211 -5.18 -2.83 9.30
N LEU A 212 -4.21 -3.68 9.02
CA LEU A 212 -2.79 -3.32 9.07
C LEU A 212 -2.47 -2.23 8.04
N GLN A 213 -2.90 -2.40 6.79
CA GLN A 213 -2.68 -1.41 5.73
C GLN A 213 -3.24 -0.03 6.10
N ARG A 214 -4.46 0.00 6.66
CA ARG A 214 -5.10 1.25 7.09
C ARG A 214 -4.37 1.89 8.26
N ALA A 215 -3.86 1.10 9.21
CA ALA A 215 -3.08 1.62 10.34
C ALA A 215 -1.74 2.22 9.88
N ILE A 216 -1.08 1.60 8.90
CA ILE A 216 0.16 2.14 8.31
C ILE A 216 -0.14 3.47 7.59
N GLN A 217 -1.22 3.55 6.81
CA GLN A 217 -1.64 4.78 6.14
C GLN A 217 -1.97 5.92 7.12
N ASP A 218 -2.63 5.62 8.26
CA ASP A 218 -2.89 6.61 9.32
C ASP A 218 -1.59 7.10 9.98
N ALA A 219 -0.66 6.19 10.26
CA ALA A 219 0.65 6.52 10.81
C ALA A 219 1.45 7.44 9.88
N ASP A 220 1.52 7.10 8.58
CA ASP A 220 2.23 7.89 7.57
C ASP A 220 1.62 9.29 7.40
N ARG A 221 0.28 9.38 7.36
CA ARG A 221 -0.43 10.68 7.31
C ARG A 221 -0.09 11.55 8.52
N LYS A 222 -0.11 10.98 9.73
CA LYS A 222 0.16 11.75 10.96
C LYS A 222 1.61 12.20 11.06
N LEU A 223 2.57 11.37 10.61
CA LEU A 223 3.96 11.78 10.48
C LEU A 223 4.14 12.93 9.49
N GLY A 224 3.45 12.86 8.34
CA GLY A 224 3.42 13.97 7.38
C GLY A 224 2.95 15.27 8.02
N ILE A 225 1.79 15.24 8.70
CA ILE A 225 1.26 16.42 9.42
C ILE A 225 2.26 16.94 10.46
N ALA A 226 2.88 16.04 11.24
CA ALA A 226 3.85 16.44 12.26
C ALA A 226 5.08 17.13 11.63
N ARG A 227 5.62 16.58 10.55
CA ARG A 227 6.71 17.21 9.79
C ARG A 227 6.30 18.56 9.24
N ASP A 228 5.14 18.65 8.59
CA ASP A 228 4.65 19.89 7.98
C ASP A 228 4.43 20.97 9.05
N THR A 229 3.93 20.61 10.24
CA THR A 229 3.81 21.57 11.34
C THR A 229 5.17 22.09 11.79
N VAL A 230 6.18 21.23 11.81
CA VAL A 230 7.55 21.58 12.22
C VAL A 230 8.26 22.45 11.20
N THR A 231 8.17 22.09 9.92
CA THR A 231 8.79 22.85 8.83
C THR A 231 8.12 24.20 8.60
N ALA A 232 6.80 24.30 8.85
CA ALA A 232 6.07 25.57 8.71
C ALA A 232 6.41 26.59 9.80
N HIS A 233 6.97 26.17 10.96
CA HIS A 233 7.23 27.05 12.10
C HIS A 233 8.66 26.88 12.66
N PRO A 234 9.70 27.19 11.87
CA PRO A 234 11.08 27.05 12.31
C PRO A 234 11.37 27.91 13.54
N GLY A 235 11.98 27.31 14.56
CA GLY A 235 12.37 27.98 15.82
C GLY A 235 11.24 28.28 16.80
N CYS A 236 9.97 28.02 16.45
CA CYS A 236 8.82 28.28 17.32
C CYS A 236 8.30 27.04 18.07
N ILE A 237 8.95 25.90 17.88
CA ILE A 237 8.53 24.60 18.42
C ILE A 237 9.56 24.13 19.43
N GLY A 238 9.08 23.68 20.59
CA GLY A 238 9.91 23.22 21.69
C GLY A 238 10.55 21.85 21.46
N ASP A 239 11.62 21.59 22.21
CA ASP A 239 12.42 20.36 22.12
C ASP A 239 11.60 19.09 22.41
N GLU A 240 10.57 19.18 23.25
CA GLU A 240 9.71 18.03 23.57
C GLU A 240 8.92 17.56 22.33
N ALA A 241 8.37 18.49 21.55
CA ALA A 241 7.65 18.18 20.31
C ALA A 241 8.58 17.57 19.25
N LEU A 242 9.80 18.11 19.14
CA LEU A 242 10.84 17.60 18.23
C LEU A 242 11.31 16.20 18.64
N THR A 243 11.48 15.96 19.95
CA THR A 243 11.85 14.64 20.48
C THR A 243 10.78 13.60 20.18
N ARG A 244 9.49 13.95 20.35
CA ARG A 244 8.37 13.05 19.99
C ARG A 244 8.33 12.79 18.49
N LEU A 245 8.59 13.78 17.64
CA LEU A 245 8.68 13.57 16.20
C LEU A 245 9.79 12.57 15.86
N ALA A 246 11.00 12.77 16.40
CA ALA A 246 12.13 11.86 16.18
C ALA A 246 11.84 10.42 16.68
N GLU A 247 11.15 10.28 17.81
CA GLU A 247 10.72 8.97 18.31
C GLU A 247 9.72 8.28 17.36
N ALA A 248 8.74 9.03 16.86
CA ALA A 248 7.76 8.52 15.90
C ALA A 248 8.43 8.08 14.60
N GLU A 249 9.39 8.86 14.10
CA GLU A 249 10.18 8.52 12.91
C GLU A 249 11.03 7.28 13.11
N ARG A 250 11.71 7.16 14.25
CA ARG A 250 12.48 5.96 14.60
C ARG A 250 11.60 4.72 14.65
N THR A 251 10.46 4.81 15.33
CA THR A 251 9.49 3.71 15.43
C THR A 251 8.96 3.32 14.03
N ARG A 252 8.83 4.27 13.10
CA ARG A 252 8.40 4.02 11.72
C ARG A 252 9.46 3.33 10.86
N ILE A 253 10.73 3.64 11.09
CA ILE A 253 11.87 2.93 10.49
C ILE A 253 11.87 1.48 10.98
N ASP A 254 11.73 1.24 12.29
CA ASP A 254 11.66 -0.10 12.88
C ASP A 254 10.49 -0.91 12.31
N LEU A 255 9.32 -0.27 12.14
CA LEU A 255 8.16 -0.88 11.47
C LEU A 255 8.48 -1.30 10.03
N GLY A 256 9.22 -0.46 9.28
CA GLY A 256 9.67 -0.78 7.93
C GLY A 256 10.55 -2.04 7.88
N PHE A 257 11.48 -2.19 8.83
CA PHE A 257 12.30 -3.40 8.95
C PHE A 257 11.47 -4.64 9.26
N CYS A 258 10.48 -4.55 10.15
CA CYS A 258 9.59 -5.67 10.45
C CYS A 258 8.76 -6.10 9.22
N LEU A 259 8.26 -5.13 8.44
CA LEU A 259 7.52 -5.40 7.20
C LEU A 259 8.39 -6.02 6.11
N GLY A 260 9.64 -5.56 5.97
CA GLY A 260 10.60 -6.11 4.99
C GLY A 260 11.10 -7.51 5.35
N SER A 261 11.24 -7.83 6.64
CA SER A 261 11.65 -9.15 7.12
C SER A 261 10.56 -10.23 6.97
N ALA A 262 9.29 -9.83 6.82
CA ALA A 262 8.16 -10.75 6.70
C ALA A 262 8.12 -11.48 5.33
N ALA A 263 8.72 -10.90 4.28
CA ALA A 263 8.79 -11.52 2.96
C ALA A 263 9.62 -12.82 2.92
N THR A 264 10.33 -13.17 4.01
CA THR A 264 11.27 -14.30 4.06
C THR A 264 10.85 -15.42 5.04
N SER A 265 9.72 -15.31 5.75
CA SER A 265 9.42 -16.23 6.87
C SER A 265 8.11 -17.02 6.72
N THR A 266 8.23 -18.33 6.51
CA THR A 266 7.16 -19.31 6.39
C THR A 266 6.77 -19.91 7.75
N VAL A 267 5.85 -19.29 8.52
CA VAL A 267 5.14 -19.98 9.64
C VAL A 267 3.74 -19.37 9.87
N ALA A 268 2.68 -20.11 9.56
CA ALA A 268 1.28 -19.66 9.64
C ALA A 268 0.76 -19.27 11.05
N ALA A 269 1.50 -19.55 12.12
CA ALA A 269 1.21 -19.07 13.49
C ALA A 269 2.10 -17.90 13.94
N SER A 270 3.27 -17.71 13.32
CA SER A 270 4.07 -16.50 13.53
C SER A 270 3.41 -15.31 12.84
N ASP A 271 2.69 -15.54 11.74
CA ASP A 271 2.08 -14.51 10.91
C ASP A 271 1.01 -13.68 11.65
N GLN A 272 0.19 -14.32 12.51
CA GLN A 272 -0.82 -13.60 13.30
C GLN A 272 -0.19 -12.78 14.44
N ARG A 273 0.74 -13.35 15.22
CA ARG A 273 1.43 -12.62 16.31
C ARG A 273 2.35 -11.53 15.77
N HIS A 274 2.96 -11.77 14.62
CA HIS A 274 3.74 -10.79 13.89
C HIS A 274 2.83 -9.67 13.38
N GLY A 275 1.70 -10.01 12.74
CA GLY A 275 0.69 -9.04 12.30
C GLY A 275 0.17 -8.15 13.42
N ASP A 276 -0.15 -8.73 14.58
CA ASP A 276 -0.59 -7.97 15.76
C ASP A 276 0.51 -7.05 16.29
N ARG A 277 1.78 -7.51 16.30
CA ARG A 277 2.94 -6.71 16.70
C ARG A 277 3.16 -5.53 15.74
N VAL A 278 3.11 -5.77 14.43
CA VAL A 278 3.28 -4.72 13.41
C VAL A 278 2.11 -3.72 13.47
N LEU A 279 0.89 -4.20 13.67
CA LEU A 279 -0.29 -3.35 13.86
C LEU A 279 -0.16 -2.46 15.11
N ALA A 280 0.34 -3.01 16.22
CA ALA A 280 0.61 -2.25 17.43
C ALA A 280 1.71 -1.19 17.21
N MET A 281 2.77 -1.53 16.47
CA MET A 281 3.82 -0.57 16.09
C MET A 281 3.27 0.58 15.22
N ALA A 282 2.42 0.28 14.22
CA ALA A 282 1.78 1.30 13.39
C ALA A 282 0.91 2.26 14.22
N ARG A 283 0.11 1.71 15.15
CA ARG A 283 -0.69 2.52 16.07
C ARG A 283 0.18 3.36 17.02
N ARG A 284 1.33 2.83 17.45
CA ARG A 284 2.29 3.57 18.29
C ARG A 284 2.86 4.77 17.53
N VAL A 285 3.32 4.59 16.29
CA VAL A 285 3.79 5.69 15.42
C VAL A 285 2.72 6.77 15.32
N ALA A 286 1.48 6.38 15.03
CA ALA A 286 0.36 7.31 14.92
C ALA A 286 0.10 8.08 16.23
N SER A 287 0.22 7.43 17.40
CA SER A 287 0.04 8.09 18.70
C SER A 287 1.13 9.12 18.98
N VAL A 288 2.40 8.71 18.86
CA VAL A 288 3.56 9.56 19.17
C VAL A 288 3.64 10.75 18.20
N ALA A 289 3.33 10.55 16.92
CA ALA A 289 3.24 11.64 15.94
C ALA A 289 2.14 12.66 16.31
N ASN A 290 0.99 12.18 16.79
CA ASN A 290 -0.10 13.06 17.23
C ASN A 290 0.24 13.83 18.52
N GLU A 291 0.98 13.21 19.45
CA GLU A 291 1.52 13.89 20.63
C GLU A 291 2.47 15.02 20.25
N SER A 292 3.37 14.79 19.28
CA SER A 292 4.25 15.84 18.74
C SER A 292 3.45 17.03 18.20
N VAL A 293 2.39 16.77 17.41
CA VAL A 293 1.50 17.83 16.89
C VAL A 293 0.80 18.58 18.01
N GLN A 294 0.34 17.90 19.07
CA GLN A 294 -0.33 18.55 20.20
C GLN A 294 0.62 19.44 21.00
N LEU A 295 1.86 19.00 21.22
CA LEU A 295 2.90 19.80 21.86
C LEU A 295 3.26 21.01 21.01
N ALA A 296 3.51 20.82 19.71
CA ALA A 296 3.79 21.93 18.79
C ALA A 296 2.67 22.98 18.75
N ARG A 297 1.39 22.55 18.77
CA ARG A 297 0.26 23.47 18.87
C ARG A 297 0.27 24.26 20.18
N ARG A 298 0.58 23.60 21.30
CA ARG A 298 0.68 24.24 22.61
C ARG A 298 1.77 25.30 22.62
N ASP A 299 2.93 25.00 22.06
CA ASP A 299 4.06 25.94 21.96
C ASP A 299 3.68 27.18 21.13
N LEU A 300 3.02 26.98 19.99
CA LEU A 300 2.52 28.07 19.15
C LEU A 300 1.48 28.93 19.87
N ASP A 301 0.60 28.33 20.67
CA ASP A 301 -0.39 29.07 21.45
C ASP A 301 0.23 29.87 22.59
N VAL A 302 1.27 29.35 23.24
CA VAL A 302 2.09 30.09 24.23
C VAL A 302 2.76 31.30 23.57
N LEU A 303 3.39 31.10 22.42
CA LEU A 303 4.06 32.17 21.67
C LEU A 303 3.06 33.25 21.20
N ARG A 304 1.88 32.84 20.73
CA ARG A 304 0.79 33.77 20.39
C ARG A 304 0.32 34.56 21.62
N ALA A 305 0.24 33.94 22.79
CA ALA A 305 -0.15 34.61 24.02
C ALA A 305 0.89 35.64 24.48
N GLN A 306 2.18 35.32 24.39
CA GLN A 306 3.29 36.23 24.68
C GLN A 306 3.27 37.46 23.74
N ASN A 307 3.14 37.25 22.43
CA ASN A 307 3.05 38.34 21.46
C ASN A 307 1.84 39.28 21.70
N ARG A 308 0.70 38.72 22.16
CA ARG A 308 -0.47 39.52 22.57
C ARG A 308 -0.24 40.33 23.85
N ALA A 309 0.55 39.81 24.79
CA ALA A 309 0.90 40.53 26.01
C ALA A 309 1.87 41.68 25.73
N GLU A 310 2.88 41.45 24.88
CA GLU A 310 3.85 42.46 24.46
C GLU A 310 3.24 43.59 23.63
N SER A 311 2.30 43.26 22.73
CA SER A 311 1.57 44.28 21.97
C SER A 311 0.66 45.16 22.84
N ARG A 312 0.17 44.64 23.97
CA ARG A 312 -0.61 45.42 24.95
C ARG A 312 0.27 46.25 25.90
N SER A 313 1.51 45.83 26.14
CA SER A 313 2.43 46.53 27.05
C SER A 313 3.26 47.63 26.38
N ARG A 314 3.29 47.72 25.03
CA ARG A 314 3.83 48.89 24.34
C ARG A 314 2.90 50.08 24.56
N PRO A 315 3.29 51.12 25.34
CA PRO A 315 2.47 52.31 25.47
C PRO A 315 2.35 52.96 24.09
N MET A 316 1.12 53.28 23.68
CA MET A 316 0.85 54.11 22.51
C MET A 316 1.50 55.48 22.73
N SER A 317 2.73 55.67 22.25
CA SER A 317 3.32 56.99 22.16
C SER A 317 2.60 57.74 21.03
N TRP A 318 1.59 58.52 21.39
CA TRP A 318 1.05 59.55 20.51
C TRP A 318 2.07 60.69 20.45
N ALA A 319 2.71 60.84 19.30
CA ALA A 319 3.37 62.08 18.89
C ALA A 319 2.42 62.84 17.97
#